data_AF-A0A7V4KCW2-F1
#
_entry.id   AF-A0A7V4KCW2-F1
#
_cell.length_a   1.000
_cell.length_b   1.000
_cell.length_c   1.000
_cell.angle_alpha   90.00
_cell.angle_beta   90.00
_cell.angle_gamma   90.00
#
_symmetry.space_group_name_H-M   'P 1'
#
loop_
_entity.id
_entity.type
_entity.pdbx_description
1 polymer ?
#
loop_
_entity_poly.entity_id
_entity_poly.type
_entity_poly.pdbx_seq_one_letter_code
_entity_poly.pdbx_strand_id
1 'polypeptide(L)'
;MPRVSNRTKSSKNASFLEIIPLLREFVDTYVPDFENLPAEWKEIDIRSFSNEKSLWEFQVEAIKYAIRALYYYYGIKNGDKYAFWEELRNFALQDFNMDLENALKISPSDGDIFSILSKFFYSYDEGISFGNFSNRMSFWMATGSGKTLLIVKLIDILAIYMERGLIPKRDILFLTYRDDLIEQFQKHFEEYRFNTSKKPYLFELKHFGDAKEKGAFLLLPVFYYRSNNIKDRQGDKTIDFKDYDNNGNWYIILDEAHKGDKESSKSQQYFSILSRNGFLFNFSATFTDIRDILTTVYEFNLRSYIREGYGKVLRIFQENLNIGAKVKKSEDFTSEEKELIILKILLLLAYLKKKAKEIRENTELSVEYHSP
;
A
#
# COMPACT_ATOMS: atom_id res chain seq x y z
N MET A 1 -28.98 12.81 -50.77
CA MET A 1 -28.77 11.72 -49.79
C MET A 1 -28.09 12.30 -48.56
N PRO A 2 -28.75 12.37 -47.39
CA PRO A 2 -28.15 12.93 -46.20
C PRO A 2 -27.26 11.90 -45.51
N ARG A 3 -26.07 12.34 -45.08
CA ARG A 3 -25.08 11.57 -44.32
C ARG A 3 -25.68 11.16 -42.97
N VAL A 4 -25.83 9.86 -42.76
CA VAL A 4 -26.14 9.26 -41.47
C VAL A 4 -24.90 9.39 -40.59
N SER A 5 -25.00 10.24 -39.57
CA SER A 5 -24.02 10.33 -38.49
C SER A 5 -24.09 9.05 -37.65
N ASN A 6 -23.04 8.23 -37.73
CA ASN A 6 -22.84 7.13 -36.78
C ASN A 6 -22.57 7.73 -35.39
N ARG A 7 -23.61 7.77 -34.55
CA ARG A 7 -23.46 7.91 -33.10
C ARG A 7 -22.76 6.66 -32.60
N THR A 8 -21.46 6.76 -32.37
CA THR A 8 -20.71 5.85 -31.51
C THR A 8 -21.42 5.78 -30.17
N LYS A 9 -21.82 4.56 -29.79
CA LYS A 9 -22.42 4.25 -28.49
C LYS A 9 -21.38 4.55 -27.40
N SER A 10 -21.40 5.78 -26.87
CA SER A 10 -20.72 6.11 -25.63
C SER A 10 -21.54 5.57 -24.45
N SER A 11 -20.80 5.05 -23.47
CA SER A 11 -21.18 4.91 -22.07
C SER A 11 -22.56 4.28 -21.80
N LYS A 12 -22.61 2.97 -21.64
CA LYS A 12 -23.68 2.33 -20.88
C LYS A 12 -23.11 1.39 -19.82
N ASN A 13 -23.33 1.80 -18.58
CA ASN A 13 -23.48 0.99 -17.37
C ASN A 13 -22.20 0.44 -16.72
N ALA A 14 -21.31 1.34 -16.31
CA ALA A 14 -20.62 1.17 -15.02
C ALA A 14 -21.45 1.92 -13.97
N SER A 15 -22.58 1.34 -13.57
CA SER A 15 -23.29 1.81 -12.38
C SER A 15 -22.33 1.70 -11.20
N PHE A 16 -22.23 2.78 -10.42
CA PHE A 16 -21.47 2.91 -9.18
C PHE A 16 -21.49 1.62 -8.35
N LEU A 17 -20.51 0.76 -8.59
CA LEU A 17 -20.04 -0.17 -7.58
C LEU A 17 -19.30 0.69 -6.59
N GLU A 18 -19.82 0.80 -5.37
CA GLU A 18 -19.06 1.35 -4.27
C GLU A 18 -17.85 0.42 -4.11
N ILE A 19 -16.69 0.83 -4.61
CA ILE A 19 -15.49 -0.02 -4.61
C ILE A 19 -15.03 -0.11 -3.16
N ILE A 20 -15.28 -1.25 -2.55
CA ILE A 20 -14.96 -1.55 -1.16
C ILE A 20 -13.59 -2.26 -1.03
N PRO A 21 -12.93 -2.13 0.14
CA PRO A 21 -11.82 -3.01 0.55
C PRO A 21 -12.24 -4.47 0.71
N LEU A 22 -12.53 -5.17 -0.39
CA LEU A 22 -13.13 -6.51 -0.38
C LEU A 22 -12.33 -7.53 0.45
N LEU A 23 -11.00 -7.54 0.36
CA LEU A 23 -10.16 -8.46 1.14
C LEU A 23 -10.30 -8.22 2.64
N ARG A 24 -10.45 -6.97 3.08
CA ARG A 24 -10.71 -6.65 4.48
C ARG A 24 -12.04 -7.26 4.94
N GLU A 25 -13.11 -7.05 4.19
CA GLU A 25 -14.45 -7.60 4.50
C GLU A 25 -14.43 -9.15 4.50
N PHE A 26 -13.70 -9.75 3.56
CA PHE A 26 -13.50 -11.20 3.51
C PHE A 26 -12.78 -11.71 4.76
N VAL A 27 -11.68 -11.04 5.15
CA VAL A 27 -10.91 -11.40 6.34
C VAL A 27 -11.77 -11.29 7.59
N ASP A 28 -12.56 -10.22 7.71
CA ASP A 28 -13.48 -10.04 8.84
C ASP A 28 -14.59 -11.07 8.91
N THR A 29 -15.04 -11.57 7.76
CA THR A 29 -16.14 -12.54 7.70
C THR A 29 -15.68 -13.99 7.88
N TYR A 30 -14.58 -14.40 7.25
CA TYR A 30 -14.19 -15.81 7.14
C TYR A 30 -12.98 -16.21 7.97
N VAL A 31 -12.15 -15.26 8.41
CA VAL A 31 -10.91 -15.56 9.10
C VAL A 31 -11.09 -15.31 10.59
N PRO A 32 -10.70 -16.24 11.48
CA PRO A 32 -10.76 -15.98 12.91
C PRO A 32 -10.04 -14.68 13.30
N ASP A 33 -10.53 -14.03 14.34
CA ASP A 33 -9.83 -12.90 14.95
C ASP A 33 -8.39 -13.29 15.31
N PHE A 34 -7.50 -12.30 15.34
CA PHE A 34 -6.08 -12.52 15.62
C PHE A 34 -5.85 -13.34 16.92
N GLU A 35 -6.62 -13.03 17.97
CA GLU A 35 -6.52 -13.73 19.26
C GLU A 35 -6.92 -15.21 19.19
N ASN A 36 -7.69 -15.59 18.17
CA ASN A 36 -8.19 -16.95 17.95
C ASN A 36 -7.36 -17.73 16.92
N LEU A 37 -6.28 -17.15 16.39
CA LEU A 37 -5.35 -17.87 15.51
C LEU A 37 -4.54 -18.93 16.29
N PRO A 38 -4.00 -19.95 15.58
CA PRO A 38 -3.06 -20.89 16.19
C PRO A 38 -1.86 -20.18 16.82
N ALA A 39 -1.32 -20.77 17.89
CA ALA A 39 -0.26 -20.17 18.69
C ALA A 39 0.96 -19.79 17.84
N GLU A 40 1.31 -20.60 16.85
CA GLU A 40 2.45 -20.35 15.97
C GLU A 40 2.31 -19.06 15.16
N TRP A 41 1.09 -18.60 14.91
CA TRP A 41 0.79 -17.36 14.18
C TRP A 41 0.62 -16.15 15.10
N LYS A 42 0.04 -16.30 16.29
CA LYS A 42 -0.25 -15.15 17.17
C LYS A 42 0.82 -14.85 18.23
N GLU A 43 1.65 -15.82 18.61
CA GLU A 43 2.70 -15.62 19.62
C GLU A 43 3.93 -14.92 19.01
N ILE A 44 3.75 -13.65 18.66
CA ILE A 44 4.77 -12.74 18.14
C ILE A 44 4.54 -11.32 18.67
N ASP A 45 5.62 -10.54 18.78
CA ASP A 45 5.52 -9.14 19.18
C ASP A 45 5.07 -8.25 18.01
N ILE A 46 3.80 -7.86 18.04
CA ILE A 46 3.20 -6.98 17.03
C ILE A 46 3.22 -5.49 17.42
N ARG A 47 3.72 -5.11 18.60
CA ARG A 47 3.60 -3.73 19.12
C ARG A 47 4.93 -3.01 19.29
N SER A 48 5.96 -3.64 19.84
CA SER A 48 7.24 -2.96 20.08
C SER A 48 7.97 -2.71 18.77
N PHE A 49 8.70 -1.60 18.64
CA PHE A 49 9.47 -1.29 17.43
C PHE A 49 10.96 -1.12 17.73
N SER A 50 11.29 -0.22 18.64
CA SER A 50 12.65 0.04 19.10
C SER A 50 12.66 0.25 20.62
N ASN A 51 13.77 0.71 21.20
CA ASN A 51 13.82 1.17 22.60
C ASN A 51 12.84 2.31 22.89
N GLU A 52 12.59 3.14 21.88
CA GLU A 52 11.91 4.43 22.04
C GLU A 52 10.54 4.45 21.37
N LYS A 53 10.27 3.48 20.48
CA LYS A 53 9.07 3.47 19.64
C LYS A 53 8.26 2.19 19.82
N SER A 54 6.95 2.38 19.84
CA SER A 54 5.94 1.35 19.68
C SER A 54 5.00 1.74 18.55
N LEU A 55 4.37 0.74 17.93
CA LEU A 55 3.31 0.98 16.97
C LEU A 55 2.06 1.56 17.64
N TRP A 56 1.38 2.44 16.93
CA TRP A 56 0.05 2.94 17.29
C TRP A 56 -1.01 1.85 17.14
N GLU A 57 -2.15 2.00 17.82
CA GLU A 57 -3.25 1.01 17.76
C GLU A 57 -3.66 0.66 16.33
N PHE A 58 -3.86 1.65 15.46
CA PHE A 58 -4.23 1.40 14.07
C PHE A 58 -3.15 0.65 13.27
N GLN A 59 -1.87 0.82 13.62
CA GLN A 59 -0.77 0.09 12.98
C GLN A 59 -0.72 -1.36 13.49
N VAL A 60 -1.00 -1.58 14.77
CA VAL A 60 -1.15 -2.93 15.34
C VAL A 60 -2.31 -3.65 14.68
N GLU A 61 -3.45 -2.99 14.52
CA GLU A 61 -4.61 -3.55 13.81
C GLU A 61 -4.25 -3.88 12.35
N ALA A 62 -3.55 -3.00 11.63
CA ALA A 62 -3.07 -3.29 10.28
C ALA A 62 -2.21 -4.57 10.22
N ILE A 63 -1.32 -4.78 11.20
CA ILE A 63 -0.54 -6.02 11.32
C ILE A 63 -1.45 -7.23 11.57
N LYS A 64 -2.43 -7.14 12.48
CA LYS A 64 -3.35 -8.24 12.77
C LYS A 64 -4.12 -8.67 11.52
N TYR A 65 -4.63 -7.72 10.74
CA TYR A 65 -5.30 -7.98 9.47
C TYR A 65 -4.36 -8.65 8.45
N ALA A 66 -3.13 -8.18 8.33
CA ALA A 66 -2.12 -8.79 7.47
C ALA A 66 -1.82 -10.24 7.87
N ILE A 67 -1.66 -10.51 9.18
CA ILE A 67 -1.41 -11.85 9.71
C ILE A 67 -2.61 -12.77 9.45
N ARG A 68 -3.84 -12.31 9.69
CA ARG A 68 -5.05 -13.07 9.40
C ARG A 68 -5.14 -13.45 7.92
N ALA A 69 -4.86 -12.50 7.02
CA ALA A 69 -4.83 -12.77 5.58
C ALA A 69 -3.73 -13.77 5.19
N LEU A 70 -2.51 -13.64 5.75
CA LEU A 70 -1.43 -14.60 5.52
C LEU A 70 -1.75 -15.99 6.08
N TYR A 71 -2.37 -16.07 7.24
CA TYR A 71 -2.83 -17.33 7.84
C TYR A 71 -3.85 -18.00 6.95
N TYR A 72 -4.83 -17.27 6.44
CA TYR A 72 -5.82 -17.84 5.53
C TYR A 72 -5.16 -18.33 4.24
N TYR A 73 -4.30 -17.51 3.64
CA TYR A 73 -3.64 -17.86 2.39
C TYR A 73 -2.66 -19.04 2.52
N TYR A 74 -1.73 -18.99 3.47
CA TYR A 74 -0.71 -20.03 3.63
C TYR A 74 -1.12 -21.17 4.55
N GLY A 75 -1.78 -20.88 5.68
CA GLY A 75 -2.19 -21.88 6.66
C GLY A 75 -3.44 -22.67 6.27
N ILE A 76 -4.44 -22.01 5.70
CA ILE A 76 -5.70 -22.67 5.30
C ILE A 76 -5.68 -23.11 3.82
N LYS A 77 -5.20 -22.25 2.91
CA LYS A 77 -5.16 -22.54 1.47
C LYS A 77 -3.83 -23.10 0.97
N ASN A 78 -2.87 -23.35 1.85
CA ASN A 78 -1.55 -23.91 1.50
C ASN A 78 -0.81 -23.11 0.41
N GLY A 79 -1.07 -21.80 0.32
CA GLY A 79 -0.51 -20.93 -0.70
C GLY A 79 -1.07 -21.13 -2.11
N ASP A 80 -2.21 -21.80 -2.26
CA ASP A 80 -2.91 -21.97 -3.54
C ASP A 80 -3.67 -20.70 -3.94
N LYS A 81 -3.13 -20.02 -4.96
CA LYS A 81 -3.68 -18.78 -5.51
C LYS A 81 -5.10 -18.94 -6.06
N TYR A 82 -5.37 -20.05 -6.73
CA TYR A 82 -6.67 -20.27 -7.36
C TYR A 82 -7.70 -20.64 -6.30
N ALA A 83 -7.38 -21.55 -5.37
CA ALA A 83 -8.29 -21.88 -4.28
C ALA A 83 -8.67 -20.65 -3.43
N PHE A 84 -7.70 -19.79 -3.13
CA PHE A 84 -7.96 -18.51 -2.45
C PHE A 84 -8.82 -17.55 -3.30
N TRP A 85 -8.50 -17.43 -4.59
CA TRP A 85 -9.23 -16.57 -5.52
C TRP A 85 -10.69 -16.98 -5.69
N GLU A 86 -10.96 -18.27 -5.84
CA GLU A 86 -12.31 -18.81 -6.01
C GLU A 86 -13.22 -18.42 -4.85
N GLU A 87 -12.72 -18.47 -3.61
CA GLU A 87 -13.50 -18.07 -2.44
C GLU A 87 -13.71 -16.57 -2.33
N LEU A 88 -12.67 -15.78 -2.59
CA LEU A 88 -12.79 -14.32 -2.61
C LEU A 88 -13.79 -13.86 -3.69
N ARG A 89 -13.77 -14.51 -4.86
CA ARG A 89 -14.73 -14.25 -5.94
C ARG A 89 -16.14 -14.66 -5.56
N ASN A 90 -16.32 -15.84 -4.95
CA ASN A 90 -17.63 -16.30 -4.51
C ASN A 90 -18.22 -15.38 -3.43
N PHE A 91 -17.41 -14.93 -2.47
CA PHE A 91 -17.79 -13.93 -1.47
C PHE A 91 -18.25 -12.62 -2.13
N ALA A 92 -17.46 -12.08 -3.06
CA ALA A 92 -17.81 -10.86 -3.77
C ALA A 92 -19.13 -10.99 -4.56
N LEU A 93 -19.36 -12.14 -5.19
CA LEU A 93 -20.58 -12.40 -5.94
C LEU A 93 -21.80 -12.56 -5.02
N GLN A 94 -21.66 -13.26 -3.89
CA GLN A 94 -22.78 -13.56 -2.98
C GLN A 94 -23.17 -12.37 -2.13
N ASP A 95 -22.20 -11.68 -1.53
CA ASP A 95 -22.46 -10.63 -0.54
C ASP A 95 -22.55 -9.23 -1.16
N PHE A 96 -21.91 -9.02 -2.30
CA PHE A 96 -21.84 -7.71 -2.96
C PHE A 96 -22.37 -7.70 -4.40
N ASN A 97 -22.82 -8.84 -4.93
CA ASN A 97 -23.27 -8.98 -6.32
C ASN A 97 -22.21 -8.48 -7.33
N MET A 98 -20.93 -8.73 -7.03
CA MET A 98 -19.78 -8.31 -7.82
C MET A 98 -19.16 -9.47 -8.59
N ASP A 99 -19.22 -9.40 -9.93
CA ASP A 99 -18.49 -10.33 -10.80
C ASP A 99 -17.04 -9.88 -10.98
N LEU A 100 -16.15 -10.37 -10.11
CA LEU A 100 -14.75 -9.98 -10.15
C LEU A 100 -13.98 -10.57 -11.34
N GLU A 101 -14.39 -11.72 -11.88
CA GLU A 101 -13.66 -12.34 -12.97
C GLU A 101 -13.73 -11.43 -14.20
N ASN A 102 -14.94 -10.99 -14.55
CA ASN A 102 -15.12 -10.04 -15.65
C ASN A 102 -14.50 -8.66 -15.37
N ALA A 103 -14.47 -8.22 -14.11
CA ALA A 103 -13.93 -6.90 -13.75
C ALA A 103 -12.39 -6.84 -13.76
N LEU A 104 -11.70 -7.95 -13.44
CA LEU A 104 -10.24 -7.97 -13.21
C LEU A 104 -9.44 -8.77 -14.23
N LYS A 105 -10.10 -9.51 -15.13
CA LYS A 105 -9.45 -10.29 -16.18
C LYS A 105 -8.65 -9.38 -17.11
N ILE A 106 -7.42 -9.80 -17.39
CA ILE A 106 -6.57 -9.13 -18.38
C ILE A 106 -6.82 -9.76 -19.74
N SER A 107 -7.37 -8.98 -20.65
CA SER A 107 -7.80 -9.42 -21.97
C SER A 107 -6.71 -9.16 -23.02
N PRO A 108 -6.71 -9.87 -24.16
CA PRO A 108 -5.81 -9.56 -25.28
C PRO A 108 -5.89 -8.11 -25.76
N SER A 109 -7.04 -7.44 -25.56
CA SER A 109 -7.23 -6.01 -25.86
C SER A 109 -6.39 -5.07 -24.99
N ASP A 110 -5.82 -5.53 -23.88
CA ASP A 110 -4.94 -4.75 -23.00
C ASP A 110 -3.51 -4.58 -23.57
N GLY A 111 -3.27 -5.10 -24.78
CA GLY A 111 -2.10 -4.81 -25.60
C GLY A 111 -0.78 -5.19 -24.92
N ASP A 112 0.07 -4.19 -24.65
CA ASP A 112 1.40 -4.38 -24.04
C ASP A 112 1.34 -5.13 -22.71
N ILE A 113 0.33 -4.88 -21.88
CA ILE A 113 0.17 -5.53 -20.57
C ILE A 113 -0.03 -7.03 -20.75
N PHE A 114 -0.95 -7.42 -21.63
CA PHE A 114 -1.21 -8.82 -21.94
C PHE A 114 0.04 -9.50 -22.55
N SER A 115 0.73 -8.83 -23.48
CA SER A 115 1.95 -9.35 -24.12
C SER A 115 3.09 -9.62 -23.13
N ILE A 116 3.22 -8.79 -22.08
CA ILE A 116 4.21 -9.00 -21.02
C ILE A 116 3.80 -10.18 -20.14
N LEU A 117 2.55 -10.18 -19.64
CA LEU A 117 2.10 -11.13 -18.62
C LEU A 117 1.87 -12.55 -19.15
N SER A 118 1.38 -12.70 -20.38
CA SER A 118 1.14 -14.01 -21.02
C SER A 118 2.41 -14.86 -21.18
N LYS A 119 3.60 -14.27 -21.06
CA LYS A 119 4.88 -14.99 -21.05
C LYS A 119 5.18 -15.68 -19.71
N PHE A 120 4.51 -15.26 -18.63
CA PHE A 120 4.80 -15.69 -17.26
C PHE A 120 3.60 -16.33 -16.55
N PHE A 121 2.39 -16.10 -17.03
CA PHE A 121 1.15 -16.57 -16.41
C PHE A 121 0.34 -17.40 -17.39
N TYR A 122 -0.42 -18.37 -16.85
CA TYR A 122 -1.34 -19.16 -17.64
C TYR A 122 -2.48 -18.27 -18.18
N SER A 123 -2.69 -18.34 -19.49
CA SER A 123 -3.78 -17.68 -20.21
C SER A 123 -4.64 -18.73 -20.93
N TYR A 124 -5.95 -18.54 -20.93
CA TYR A 124 -6.87 -19.23 -21.84
C TYR A 124 -7.23 -18.28 -22.99
N ASP A 125 -7.93 -18.78 -24.02
CA ASP A 125 -8.30 -18.00 -25.23
C ASP A 125 -8.98 -16.66 -24.91
N GLU A 126 -9.60 -16.55 -23.74
CA GLU A 126 -10.34 -15.38 -23.32
C GLU A 126 -9.54 -14.38 -22.46
N GLY A 127 -8.30 -14.68 -22.02
CA GLY A 127 -7.48 -13.79 -21.20
C GLY A 127 -6.73 -14.46 -20.03
N ILE A 128 -6.13 -13.64 -19.18
CA ILE A 128 -5.44 -14.04 -17.94
C ILE A 128 -6.37 -13.74 -16.76
N SER A 129 -6.74 -14.78 -16.02
CA SER A 129 -7.56 -14.66 -14.81
C SER A 129 -6.81 -13.93 -13.69
N PHE A 130 -7.55 -13.14 -12.90
CA PHE A 130 -6.99 -12.48 -11.72
C PHE A 130 -6.51 -13.45 -10.64
N GLY A 131 -6.97 -14.71 -10.66
CA GLY A 131 -6.45 -15.77 -9.80
C GLY A 131 -4.93 -15.94 -9.88
N ASN A 132 -4.30 -15.63 -11.02
CA ASN A 132 -2.84 -15.62 -11.15
C ASN A 132 -2.13 -14.61 -10.22
N PHE A 133 -2.85 -13.58 -9.81
CA PHE A 133 -2.36 -12.38 -9.12
C PHE A 133 -2.90 -12.26 -7.68
N SER A 134 -3.68 -13.24 -7.21
CA SER A 134 -4.41 -13.17 -5.93
C SER A 134 -3.51 -13.20 -4.69
N ASN A 135 -2.23 -13.58 -4.82
CA ASN A 135 -1.23 -13.55 -3.76
C ASN A 135 -0.72 -12.13 -3.47
N ARG A 136 -1.66 -11.22 -3.19
CA ARG A 136 -1.37 -9.83 -2.88
C ARG A 136 -2.30 -9.28 -1.81
N MET A 137 -1.82 -8.27 -1.10
CA MET A 137 -2.64 -7.47 -0.20
C MET A 137 -2.19 -6.02 -0.22
N SER A 138 -3.13 -5.12 0.06
CA SER A 138 -2.91 -3.68 0.02
C SER A 138 -3.23 -3.01 1.36
N PHE A 139 -2.47 -1.97 1.70
CA PHE A 139 -2.62 -1.14 2.88
C PHE A 139 -2.91 0.28 2.43
N TRP A 140 -4.19 0.69 2.52
CA TRP A 140 -4.62 2.02 2.12
C TRP A 140 -4.48 2.98 3.29
N MET A 141 -3.29 3.53 3.48
CA MET A 141 -2.93 4.29 4.67
C MET A 141 -2.46 5.71 4.36
N ALA A 142 -2.98 6.69 5.09
CA ALA A 142 -2.70 8.11 4.89
C ALA A 142 -1.19 8.44 4.89
N THR A 143 -0.79 9.45 4.12
CA THR A 143 0.59 9.99 4.21
C THR A 143 0.83 10.53 5.61
N GLY A 144 1.98 10.18 6.20
CA GLY A 144 2.31 10.55 7.58
C GLY A 144 1.76 9.61 8.66
N SER A 145 0.98 8.57 8.30
CA SER A 145 0.51 7.54 9.25
C SER A 145 1.59 6.55 9.72
N GLY A 146 2.86 6.76 9.32
CA GLY A 146 3.98 5.91 9.72
C GLY A 146 4.06 4.57 8.99
N LYS A 147 3.66 4.49 7.71
CA LYS A 147 3.72 3.25 6.88
C LYS A 147 5.07 2.54 6.95
N THR A 148 6.18 3.28 6.97
CA THR A 148 7.53 2.70 7.03
C THR A 148 7.77 1.85 8.29
N LEU A 149 7.20 2.24 9.44
CA LEU A 149 7.30 1.44 10.67
C LEU A 149 6.54 0.12 10.52
N LEU A 150 5.35 0.18 9.91
CA LEU A 150 4.54 -1.00 9.61
C LEU A 150 5.27 -1.96 8.65
N ILE A 151 5.94 -1.42 7.62
CA ILE A 151 6.73 -2.18 6.65
C ILE A 151 7.89 -2.92 7.33
N VAL A 152 8.67 -2.23 8.17
CA VAL A 152 9.80 -2.87 8.88
C VAL A 152 9.29 -3.96 9.84
N LYS A 153 8.19 -3.70 10.57
CA LYS A 153 7.54 -4.72 11.41
C LYS A 153 7.07 -5.92 10.58
N LEU A 154 6.47 -5.69 9.41
CA LEU A 154 6.03 -6.76 8.51
C LEU A 154 7.22 -7.62 8.04
N ILE A 155 8.37 -7.03 7.74
CA ILE A 155 9.58 -7.78 7.36
C ILE A 155 10.02 -8.74 8.48
N ASP A 156 10.00 -8.28 9.73
CA ASP A 156 10.32 -9.12 10.89
C ASP A 156 9.33 -10.28 11.04
N ILE A 157 8.03 -10.01 10.85
CA ILE A 157 6.98 -11.04 10.90
C ILE A 157 7.18 -12.08 9.80
N LEU A 158 7.45 -11.65 8.56
CA LEU A 158 7.74 -12.56 7.45
C LEU A 158 8.98 -13.41 7.74
N ALA A 159 10.03 -12.81 8.30
CA ALA A 159 11.23 -13.52 8.72
C ALA A 159 10.93 -14.59 9.78
N ILE A 160 10.19 -14.25 10.83
CA ILE A 160 9.76 -15.18 11.88
C ILE A 160 8.92 -16.33 11.29
N TYR A 161 7.97 -16.03 10.40
CA TYR A 161 7.12 -17.06 9.79
C TYR A 161 7.89 -17.98 8.84
N MET A 162 8.89 -17.47 8.12
CA MET A 162 9.82 -18.29 7.34
C MET A 162 10.70 -19.19 8.22
N GLU A 163 11.14 -18.70 9.37
CA GLU A 163 11.91 -19.49 10.36
C GLU A 163 11.06 -20.60 10.97
N ARG A 164 9.79 -20.30 11.30
CA ARG A 164 8.81 -21.26 11.84
C ARG A 164 8.26 -22.23 10.79
N GLY A 165 8.52 -21.99 9.50
CA GLY A 165 8.00 -22.82 8.40
C GLY A 165 6.50 -22.64 8.13
N LEU A 166 5.90 -21.55 8.62
CA LEU A 166 4.49 -21.22 8.40
C LEU A 166 4.23 -20.65 7.01
N ILE A 167 5.25 -20.03 6.42
CA ILE A 167 5.26 -19.54 5.04
C ILE A 167 6.52 -20.02 4.31
N PRO A 168 6.49 -20.13 2.97
CA PRO A 168 7.66 -20.53 2.19
C PRO A 168 8.87 -19.61 2.40
N LYS A 169 10.09 -20.17 2.40
CA LYS A 169 11.33 -19.39 2.44
C LYS A 169 11.56 -18.69 1.09
N ARG A 170 11.47 -17.37 1.07
CA ARG A 170 11.57 -16.51 -0.13
C ARG A 170 12.44 -15.29 0.17
N ASP A 171 13.01 -14.67 -0.85
CA ASP A 171 13.78 -13.43 -0.69
C ASP A 171 12.83 -12.24 -0.52
N ILE A 172 13.19 -11.26 0.31
CA ILE A 172 12.37 -10.06 0.55
C ILE A 172 12.93 -8.89 -0.27
N LEU A 173 12.06 -8.17 -0.98
CA LEU A 173 12.41 -7.00 -1.79
C LEU A 173 11.51 -5.81 -1.44
N PHE A 174 12.10 -4.78 -0.85
CA PHE A 174 11.46 -3.48 -0.63
C PHE A 174 11.68 -2.54 -1.81
N LEU A 175 10.62 -1.93 -2.32
CA LEU A 175 10.67 -0.99 -3.43
C LEU A 175 9.93 0.30 -3.08
N THR A 176 10.54 1.43 -3.39
CA THR A 176 9.94 2.76 -3.30
C THR A 176 10.41 3.64 -4.46
N TYR A 177 9.84 4.83 -4.67
CA TYR A 177 10.12 5.65 -5.85
C TYR A 177 11.14 6.78 -5.63
N ARG A 178 11.51 7.07 -4.38
CA ARG A 178 12.37 8.19 -3.99
C ARG A 178 13.56 7.75 -3.12
N ASP A 179 14.69 8.43 -3.28
CA ASP A 179 15.90 8.14 -2.51
C ASP A 179 15.71 8.47 -1.02
N ASP A 180 15.07 9.60 -0.68
CA ASP A 180 14.82 9.97 0.72
C ASP A 180 13.87 8.98 1.44
N LEU A 181 12.98 8.30 0.70
CA LEU A 181 12.16 7.23 1.25
C LEU A 181 12.98 5.95 1.51
N ILE A 182 13.99 5.67 0.67
CA ILE A 182 14.95 4.58 0.91
C ILE A 182 15.77 4.89 2.16
N GLU A 183 16.31 6.10 2.28
CA GLU A 183 17.07 6.53 3.46
C GLU A 183 16.23 6.46 4.74
N GLN A 184 14.96 6.90 4.67
CA GLN A 184 14.03 6.79 5.79
C GLN A 184 13.78 5.32 6.18
N PHE A 185 13.58 4.44 5.20
CA PHE A 185 13.43 3.01 5.43
C PHE A 185 14.67 2.40 6.07
N GLN A 186 15.87 2.68 5.54
CA GLN A 186 17.14 2.19 6.09
C GLN A 186 17.32 2.60 7.55
N LYS A 187 17.07 3.88 7.87
CA LYS A 187 17.15 4.37 9.25
C LYS A 187 16.20 3.61 10.19
N HIS A 188 14.95 3.42 9.79
CA HIS A 188 13.97 2.68 10.60
C HIS A 188 14.30 1.19 10.70
N PHE A 189 14.87 0.60 9.66
CA PHE A 189 15.32 -0.78 9.66
C PHE A 189 16.49 -1.00 10.63
N GLU A 190 17.45 -0.09 10.66
CA GLU A 190 18.58 -0.15 11.61
C GLU A 190 18.16 0.10 13.06
N GLU A 191 17.19 0.98 13.28
CA GLU A 191 16.61 1.28 14.59
C GLU A 191 15.81 0.10 15.18
N TYR A 192 15.24 -0.73 14.30
CA TYR A 192 14.32 -1.79 14.67
C TYR A 192 15.00 -2.93 15.43
N ARG A 193 14.26 -3.50 16.39
CA ARG A 193 14.69 -4.64 17.19
C ARG A 193 14.14 -5.95 16.61
N PHE A 194 14.90 -6.53 15.68
CA PHE A 194 14.56 -7.82 15.10
C PHE A 194 14.55 -8.95 16.12
N ASN A 195 13.51 -9.77 16.09
CA ASN A 195 13.31 -10.90 16.99
C ASN A 195 13.40 -12.23 16.23
N THR A 196 14.48 -12.38 15.46
CA THR A 196 14.74 -13.49 14.55
C THR A 196 16.07 -14.16 14.85
N SER A 197 16.20 -15.44 14.52
CA SER A 197 17.45 -16.17 14.71
C SER A 197 18.56 -15.66 13.81
N LYS A 198 18.21 -15.29 12.56
CA LYS A 198 19.11 -14.64 11.61
C LYS A 198 18.75 -13.17 11.48
N LYS A 199 19.65 -12.30 11.93
CA LYS A 199 19.45 -10.85 11.83
C LYS A 199 19.25 -10.45 10.35
N PRO A 200 18.14 -9.76 10.01
CA PRO A 200 17.94 -9.20 8.69
C PRO A 200 19.01 -8.16 8.36
N TYR A 201 19.49 -8.19 7.11
CA TYR A 201 20.53 -7.28 6.63
C TYR A 201 20.16 -6.71 5.26
N LEU A 202 20.36 -5.40 5.09
CA LEU A 202 19.98 -4.69 3.88
C LEU A 202 21.05 -4.81 2.79
N PHE A 203 20.59 -5.12 1.57
CA PHE A 203 21.41 -5.11 0.37
C PHE A 203 20.72 -4.30 -0.73
N GLU A 204 21.48 -3.52 -1.50
CA GLU A 204 20.94 -3.04 -2.77
C GLU A 204 20.67 -4.22 -3.69
N LEU A 205 19.57 -4.15 -4.44
CA LEU A 205 19.20 -5.22 -5.37
C LEU A 205 20.32 -5.55 -6.37
N LYS A 206 21.14 -4.58 -6.78
CA LYS A 206 22.30 -4.80 -7.68
C LYS A 206 23.31 -5.82 -7.14
N HIS A 207 23.38 -6.00 -5.82
CA HIS A 207 24.25 -6.97 -5.16
C HIS A 207 23.56 -8.31 -4.92
N PHE A 208 22.46 -8.62 -5.62
CA PHE A 208 21.71 -9.86 -5.47
C PHE A 208 22.59 -11.11 -5.61
N GLY A 209 23.41 -11.18 -6.67
CA GLY A 209 24.33 -12.31 -6.88
C GLY A 209 25.33 -12.46 -5.72
N ASP A 210 26.02 -11.37 -5.36
CA ASP A 210 27.01 -11.35 -4.29
C ASP A 210 26.43 -11.75 -2.92
N ALA A 211 25.22 -11.27 -2.62
CA ALA A 211 24.54 -11.55 -1.35
C ALA A 211 24.16 -13.03 -1.22
N LYS A 212 23.78 -13.68 -2.34
CA LYS A 212 23.46 -15.12 -2.36
C LYS A 212 24.69 -15.98 -2.17
N GLU A 213 25.86 -15.54 -2.66
CA GLU A 213 27.13 -16.24 -2.48
C GLU A 213 27.76 -16.03 -1.09
N LYS A 214 27.71 -14.80 -0.55
CA LYS A 214 28.46 -14.42 0.66
C LYS A 214 27.70 -14.59 1.98
N GLY A 215 26.36 -14.67 1.98
CA GLY A 215 25.59 -14.28 3.18
C GLY A 215 24.47 -15.20 3.68
N ALA A 216 24.06 -16.23 2.95
CA ALA A 216 22.83 -16.97 3.30
C ALA A 216 22.93 -17.80 4.61
N PHE A 217 24.13 -18.10 5.09
CA PHE A 217 24.31 -18.95 6.27
C PHE A 217 23.99 -18.21 7.58
N LEU A 218 24.40 -16.94 7.73
CA LEU A 218 24.31 -16.19 8.99
C LEU A 218 23.30 -15.03 8.98
N LEU A 219 22.92 -14.53 7.80
CA LEU A 219 22.06 -13.35 7.67
C LEU A 219 20.80 -13.69 6.88
N LEU A 220 19.72 -12.95 7.14
CA LEU A 220 18.54 -12.93 6.27
C LEU A 220 18.67 -11.71 5.33
N PRO A 221 18.99 -11.89 4.04
CA PRO A 221 19.11 -10.77 3.12
C PRO A 221 17.73 -10.15 2.84
N VAL A 222 17.65 -8.83 3.00
CA VAL A 222 16.51 -8.01 2.60
C VAL A 222 17.01 -7.03 1.56
N PHE A 223 16.43 -7.08 0.36
CA PHE A 223 16.86 -6.25 -0.75
C PHE A 223 16.04 -4.98 -0.81
N TYR A 224 16.66 -3.89 -1.26
CA TYR A 224 15.94 -2.65 -1.57
C TYR A 224 16.36 -2.06 -2.92
N TYR A 225 15.44 -1.36 -3.57
CA TYR A 225 15.76 -0.60 -4.78
C TYR A 225 14.69 0.45 -5.12
N ARG A 226 15.02 1.32 -6.08
CA ARG A 226 14.03 2.25 -6.65
C ARG A 226 13.13 1.53 -7.65
N SER A 227 11.83 1.59 -7.43
CA SER A 227 10.81 0.94 -8.27
C SER A 227 10.85 1.43 -9.73
N ASN A 228 11.03 2.73 -9.97
CA ASN A 228 11.07 3.32 -11.31
C ASN A 228 12.32 2.96 -12.13
N ASN A 229 13.36 2.43 -11.47
CA ASN A 229 14.58 1.97 -12.13
C ASN A 229 14.50 0.51 -12.57
N ILE A 230 13.42 -0.22 -12.25
CA ILE A 230 13.20 -1.60 -12.69
C ILE A 230 12.40 -1.55 -14.01
N LYS A 231 13.04 -1.99 -15.09
CA LYS A 231 12.49 -1.96 -16.46
C LYS A 231 12.71 -3.31 -17.15
N ASP A 232 12.29 -3.43 -18.41
CA ASP A 232 12.47 -4.60 -19.28
C ASP A 232 13.76 -4.56 -20.12
N ARG A 233 14.66 -3.63 -19.78
CA ARG A 233 15.95 -3.41 -20.43
C ARG A 233 16.97 -2.82 -19.46
N GLN A 234 18.22 -3.24 -19.59
CA GLN A 234 19.33 -2.70 -18.81
C GLN A 234 19.80 -1.35 -19.37
N GLY A 235 20.20 -0.44 -18.49
CA GLY A 235 20.79 0.85 -18.81
C GLY A 235 21.60 1.41 -17.63
N ASP A 236 22.13 2.62 -17.73
CA ASP A 236 23.08 3.16 -16.74
C ASP A 236 22.54 3.20 -15.30
N LYS A 237 21.25 3.54 -15.13
CA LYS A 237 20.56 3.58 -13.83
C LYS A 237 19.44 2.55 -13.70
N THR A 238 19.08 1.89 -14.81
CA THR A 238 17.95 0.97 -14.89
C THR A 238 18.42 -0.48 -14.95
N ILE A 239 17.73 -1.35 -14.23
CA ILE A 239 18.00 -2.79 -14.23
C ILE A 239 16.90 -3.53 -14.99
N ASP A 240 17.24 -4.63 -15.67
CA ASP A 240 16.26 -5.52 -16.28
C ASP A 240 15.65 -6.40 -15.17
N PHE A 241 14.32 -6.38 -15.03
CA PHE A 241 13.62 -7.21 -14.04
C PHE A 241 13.90 -8.71 -14.23
N LYS A 242 14.18 -9.15 -15.46
CA LYS A 242 14.44 -10.57 -15.76
C LYS A 242 15.69 -11.10 -15.08
N ASP A 243 16.71 -10.25 -14.91
CA ASP A 243 17.95 -10.61 -14.23
C ASP A 243 17.73 -10.92 -12.74
N TYR A 244 16.64 -10.37 -12.18
CA TYR A 244 16.24 -10.53 -10.79
C TYR A 244 14.97 -11.37 -10.66
N ASP A 245 14.60 -12.16 -11.68
CA ASP A 245 13.35 -12.93 -11.69
C ASP A 245 13.22 -13.86 -10.48
N ASN A 246 14.33 -14.48 -10.06
CA ASN A 246 14.39 -15.40 -8.91
C ASN A 246 13.28 -16.47 -8.93
N ASN A 247 12.89 -16.94 -10.12
CA ASN A 247 11.77 -17.87 -10.33
C ASN A 247 10.44 -17.38 -9.72
N GLY A 248 10.26 -16.07 -9.56
CA GLY A 248 9.06 -15.49 -8.96
C GLY A 248 8.99 -15.58 -7.44
N ASN A 249 10.10 -15.95 -6.78
CA ASN A 249 10.15 -16.31 -5.37
C ASN A 249 10.45 -15.10 -4.48
N TRP A 250 9.77 -13.97 -4.73
CA TRP A 250 9.93 -12.74 -3.97
C TRP A 250 8.73 -12.43 -3.08
N TYR A 251 9.01 -12.04 -1.84
CA TYR A 251 8.12 -11.21 -1.04
C TYR A 251 8.41 -9.75 -1.34
N ILE A 252 7.53 -9.13 -2.13
CA ILE A 252 7.72 -7.74 -2.58
C ILE A 252 6.89 -6.82 -1.72
N ILE A 253 7.53 -5.79 -1.16
CA ILE A 253 6.87 -4.72 -0.43
C ILE A 253 7.02 -3.44 -1.25
N LEU A 254 5.92 -2.94 -1.82
CA LEU A 254 5.87 -1.70 -2.56
C LEU A 254 5.39 -0.57 -1.67
N ASP A 255 6.25 0.39 -1.35
CA ASP A 255 5.84 1.65 -0.76
C ASP A 255 5.50 2.66 -1.85
N GLU A 256 4.43 3.42 -1.61
CA GLU A 256 3.89 4.41 -2.53
C GLU A 256 3.53 3.80 -3.89
N ALA A 257 2.73 2.73 -3.84
CA ALA A 257 2.30 1.93 -5.00
C ALA A 257 1.42 2.69 -6.04
N HIS A 258 1.36 4.02 -5.96
CA HIS A 258 0.50 4.89 -6.73
C HIS A 258 1.28 6.00 -7.43
N LYS A 259 1.81 5.68 -8.60
CA LYS A 259 1.88 6.67 -9.68
C LYS A 259 1.22 6.03 -10.87
N GLY A 260 0.29 6.73 -11.50
CA GLY A 260 -0.51 6.25 -12.64
C GLY A 260 0.04 6.72 -13.98
N ASP A 261 1.35 6.89 -14.11
CA ASP A 261 1.96 7.19 -15.40
C ASP A 261 1.99 5.92 -16.27
N LYS A 262 2.01 6.06 -17.60
CA LYS A 262 2.06 4.88 -18.49
C LYS A 262 3.25 3.95 -18.20
N GLU A 263 4.39 4.51 -17.76
CA GLU A 263 5.56 3.71 -17.37
C GLU A 263 5.31 2.92 -16.08
N SER A 264 4.61 3.48 -15.09
CA SER A 264 4.38 2.79 -13.82
C SER A 264 3.37 1.64 -13.94
N SER A 265 2.43 1.71 -14.90
CA SER A 265 1.54 0.58 -15.22
C SER A 265 2.33 -0.67 -15.68
N LYS A 266 3.42 -0.48 -16.44
CA LYS A 266 4.32 -1.56 -16.84
C LYS A 266 5.14 -2.08 -15.65
N SER A 267 5.67 -1.19 -14.82
CA SER A 267 6.41 -1.57 -13.61
C SER A 267 5.58 -2.46 -12.66
N GLN A 268 4.29 -2.16 -12.50
CA GLN A 268 3.38 -2.99 -11.70
C GLN A 268 3.27 -4.43 -12.23
N GLN A 269 3.38 -4.62 -13.55
CA GLN A 269 3.39 -5.96 -14.14
C GLN A 269 4.69 -6.70 -13.83
N TYR A 270 5.83 -6.01 -13.85
CA TYR A 270 7.12 -6.61 -13.45
C TYR A 270 7.07 -7.08 -11.99
N PHE A 271 6.52 -6.28 -11.07
CA PHE A 271 6.40 -6.68 -9.67
C PHE A 271 5.44 -7.87 -9.49
N SER A 272 4.36 -7.92 -10.26
CA SER A 272 3.47 -9.08 -10.29
C SER A 272 4.20 -10.35 -10.80
N ILE A 273 5.04 -10.22 -11.83
CA ILE A 273 5.87 -11.34 -12.33
C ILE A 273 6.88 -11.80 -11.28
N LEU A 274 7.62 -10.86 -10.68
CA LEU A 274 8.64 -11.15 -9.67
C LEU A 274 8.04 -11.81 -8.41
N SER A 275 6.79 -11.51 -8.06
CA SER A 275 6.11 -12.09 -6.89
C SER A 275 5.23 -13.30 -7.21
N ARG A 276 5.21 -13.83 -8.44
CA ARG A 276 4.24 -14.85 -8.88
C ARG A 276 4.19 -16.12 -8.03
N ASN A 277 5.28 -16.47 -7.34
CA ASN A 277 5.41 -17.63 -6.43
C ASN A 277 5.70 -17.21 -4.97
N GLY A 278 5.73 -15.91 -4.69
CA GLY A 278 5.88 -15.32 -3.36
C GLY A 278 4.60 -14.59 -2.97
N PHE A 279 4.71 -13.31 -2.62
CA PHE A 279 3.57 -12.48 -2.20
C PHE A 279 3.86 -11.00 -2.43
N LEU A 280 2.84 -10.21 -2.78
CA LEU A 280 2.95 -8.77 -3.05
C LEU A 280 2.21 -7.95 -1.97
N PHE A 281 2.91 -7.03 -1.32
CA PHE A 281 2.37 -6.14 -0.30
C PHE A 281 2.43 -4.69 -0.81
N ASN A 282 1.27 -4.07 -1.04
CA ASN A 282 1.17 -2.73 -1.60
C ASN A 282 0.79 -1.70 -0.53
N PHE A 283 1.60 -0.67 -0.34
CA PHE A 283 1.35 0.42 0.61
C PHE A 283 1.09 1.71 -0.16
N SER A 284 0.00 2.40 0.17
CA SER A 284 -0.36 3.62 -0.53
C SER A 284 -1.31 4.52 0.26
N ALA A 285 -1.17 5.83 0.09
CA ALA A 285 -2.16 6.80 0.55
C ALA A 285 -3.34 6.96 -0.42
N THR A 286 -3.14 6.65 -1.70
CA THR A 286 -4.18 6.75 -2.72
C THR A 286 -4.10 5.56 -3.66
N PHE A 287 -5.19 4.81 -3.83
CA PHE A 287 -5.25 3.76 -4.84
C PHE A 287 -6.09 4.22 -6.01
N THR A 288 -5.59 3.99 -7.21
CA THR A 288 -6.31 4.25 -8.47
C THR A 288 -6.64 2.97 -9.21
N ASP A 289 -5.90 1.89 -8.94
CA ASP A 289 -6.15 0.58 -9.51
C ASP A 289 -7.20 -0.16 -8.66
N ILE A 290 -8.27 -0.62 -9.32
CA ILE A 290 -9.33 -1.38 -8.67
C ILE A 290 -8.80 -2.67 -8.01
N ARG A 291 -7.74 -3.28 -8.56
CA ARG A 291 -7.09 -4.47 -8.00
C ARG A 291 -6.54 -4.20 -6.61
N ASP A 292 -5.89 -3.05 -6.42
CA ASP A 292 -5.32 -2.68 -5.13
C ASP A 292 -6.40 -2.30 -4.11
N ILE A 293 -7.48 -1.63 -4.55
CA ILE A 293 -8.61 -1.32 -3.66
C ILE A 293 -9.29 -2.61 -3.20
N LEU A 294 -9.64 -3.52 -4.11
CA LEU A 294 -10.30 -4.78 -3.76
C LEU A 294 -9.41 -5.66 -2.88
N THR A 295 -8.10 -5.67 -3.11
CA THR A 295 -7.14 -6.43 -2.29
C THR A 295 -6.67 -5.67 -1.05
N THR A 296 -7.33 -4.56 -0.69
CA THR A 296 -7.00 -3.83 0.54
C THR A 296 -7.40 -4.65 1.76
N VAL A 297 -6.41 -5.01 2.57
CA VAL A 297 -6.58 -5.76 3.82
C VAL A 297 -6.81 -4.82 5.01
N TYR A 298 -6.33 -3.58 4.91
CA TYR A 298 -6.51 -2.56 5.95
C TYR A 298 -6.67 -1.17 5.33
N GLU A 299 -7.75 -0.48 5.71
CA GLU A 299 -8.07 0.87 5.25
C GLU A 299 -7.92 1.85 6.42
N PHE A 300 -7.04 2.84 6.23
CA PHE A 300 -6.81 3.96 7.12
C PHE A 300 -6.37 5.19 6.33
N ASN A 301 -7.16 5.53 5.30
CA ASN A 301 -6.91 6.65 4.39
C ASN A 301 -7.04 7.99 5.12
N LEU A 302 -6.80 9.10 4.42
CA LEU A 302 -6.79 10.44 5.03
C LEU A 302 -8.09 10.77 5.78
N ARG A 303 -9.25 10.32 5.29
CA ARG A 303 -10.54 10.55 5.94
C ARG A 303 -10.62 9.80 7.27
N SER A 304 -10.29 8.51 7.28
CA SER A 304 -10.25 7.69 8.50
C SER A 304 -9.19 8.20 9.47
N TYR A 305 -7.99 8.53 8.98
CA TYR A 305 -6.88 9.08 9.77
C TYR A 305 -7.24 10.38 10.50
N ILE A 306 -7.95 11.30 9.84
CA ILE A 306 -8.45 12.54 10.46
C ILE A 306 -9.61 12.24 11.43
N ARG A 307 -10.55 11.36 11.05
CA ARG A 307 -11.73 11.03 11.87
C ARG A 307 -11.34 10.43 13.22
N GLU A 308 -10.34 9.54 13.22
CA GLU A 308 -9.81 8.92 14.44
C GLU A 308 -8.84 9.83 15.22
N GLY A 309 -8.67 11.10 14.82
CA GLY A 309 -7.92 12.10 15.59
C GLY A 309 -6.40 12.13 15.35
N TYR A 310 -5.86 11.31 14.43
CA TYR A 310 -4.42 11.29 14.13
C TYR A 310 -3.99 12.34 13.09
N GLY A 311 -4.94 12.80 12.26
CA GLY A 311 -4.70 13.76 11.19
C GLY A 311 -5.00 15.21 11.55
N LYS A 312 -4.29 16.15 10.90
CA LYS A 312 -4.61 17.58 11.00
C LYS A 312 -5.79 17.91 10.07
N VAL A 313 -6.80 18.61 10.58
CA VAL A 313 -7.91 19.14 9.78
C VAL A 313 -7.46 20.43 9.10
N LEU A 314 -7.35 20.42 7.77
CA LEU A 314 -7.14 21.64 6.99
C LEU A 314 -8.47 22.37 6.81
N ARG A 315 -8.59 23.59 7.32
CA ARG A 315 -9.75 24.47 7.09
C ARG A 315 -9.35 25.65 6.21
N ILE A 316 -10.00 25.75 5.05
CA ILE A 316 -9.92 26.91 4.17
C ILE A 316 -11.14 27.78 4.47
N PHE A 317 -10.94 28.97 5.00
CA PHE A 317 -12.03 29.90 5.30
C PHE A 317 -12.52 30.58 4.03
N GLN A 318 -13.84 30.69 3.87
CA GLN A 318 -14.46 31.30 2.68
C GLN A 318 -14.07 32.77 2.53
N GLU A 319 -13.74 33.48 3.61
CA GLU A 319 -13.21 34.85 3.50
C GLU A 319 -11.91 34.90 2.69
N ASN A 320 -11.09 33.84 2.66
CA ASN A 320 -9.89 33.79 1.81
C ASN A 320 -10.22 33.56 0.32
N LEU A 321 -11.37 32.93 0.02
CA LEU A 321 -11.84 32.67 -1.35
C LEU A 321 -12.62 33.87 -1.93
N ASN A 322 -13.38 34.58 -1.11
CA ASN A 322 -14.18 35.74 -1.52
C ASN A 322 -13.33 36.98 -1.88
N ILE A 323 -12.08 37.04 -1.45
CA ILE A 323 -11.13 38.07 -1.89
C ILE A 323 -10.76 37.79 -3.36
N GLY A 324 -10.64 36.52 -3.75
CA GLY A 324 -10.43 36.13 -5.16
C GLY A 324 -11.68 36.22 -6.05
N ALA A 325 -12.89 36.26 -5.50
CA ALA A 325 -14.12 36.34 -6.30
C ALA A 325 -14.44 37.75 -6.81
N LYS A 326 -13.86 38.80 -6.21
CA LYS A 326 -13.90 40.19 -6.74
C LYS A 326 -12.74 40.52 -7.68
N VAL A 327 -11.75 39.64 -7.73
CA VAL A 327 -10.61 39.74 -8.63
C VAL A 327 -10.99 39.03 -9.93
N LYS A 328 -11.13 39.79 -11.02
CA LYS A 328 -11.03 39.20 -12.35
C LYS A 328 -9.74 38.38 -12.38
N LYS A 329 -9.78 37.15 -12.91
CA LYS A 329 -8.73 36.09 -12.91
C LYS A 329 -7.26 36.50 -13.24
N SER A 330 -6.96 37.78 -13.44
CA SER A 330 -5.68 38.33 -13.89
C SER A 330 -5.09 39.46 -13.02
N GLU A 331 -5.70 39.88 -11.90
CA GLU A 331 -5.16 40.96 -11.07
C GLU A 331 -4.67 40.43 -9.71
N ASP A 332 -3.43 40.74 -9.34
CA ASP A 332 -2.92 40.43 -8.00
C ASP A 332 -3.64 41.29 -6.93
N PHE A 333 -3.78 40.76 -5.70
CA PHE A 333 -4.31 41.53 -4.57
C PHE A 333 -3.53 42.82 -4.34
N THR A 334 -4.22 43.90 -3.98
CA THR A 334 -3.58 45.15 -3.59
C THR A 334 -2.81 44.98 -2.27
N SER A 335 -1.89 45.91 -1.97
CA SER A 335 -1.13 45.90 -0.71
C SER A 335 -2.05 45.95 0.51
N GLU A 336 -3.10 46.77 0.46
CA GLU A 336 -4.08 46.93 1.54
C GLU A 336 -4.91 45.66 1.77
N GLU A 337 -5.30 44.96 0.70
CA GLU A 337 -6.00 43.68 0.78
C GLU A 337 -5.12 42.59 1.39
N LYS A 338 -3.84 42.53 0.98
CA LYS A 338 -2.85 41.61 1.55
C LYS A 338 -2.65 41.85 3.05
N GLU A 339 -2.52 43.11 3.46
CA GLU A 339 -2.43 43.48 4.88
C GLU A 339 -3.66 43.03 5.68
N LEU A 340 -4.87 43.28 5.15
CA LEU A 340 -6.10 42.88 5.81
C LEU A 340 -6.23 41.36 5.97
N ILE A 341 -5.82 40.59 4.95
CA ILE A 341 -5.77 39.11 5.00
C ILE A 341 -4.84 38.65 6.10
N ILE A 342 -3.60 39.15 6.11
CA ILE A 342 -2.59 38.79 7.09
C ILE A 342 -3.10 39.11 8.51
N LEU A 343 -3.72 40.28 8.70
CA LEU A 343 -4.22 40.70 10.01
C LEU A 343 -5.35 39.79 10.51
N LYS A 344 -6.27 39.38 9.63
CA LYS A 344 -7.32 38.40 9.95
C LYS A 344 -6.74 37.03 10.32
N ILE A 345 -5.73 36.55 9.58
CA ILE A 345 -5.04 35.29 9.87
C ILE A 345 -4.35 35.35 11.24
N LEU A 346 -3.66 36.44 11.54
CA LEU A 346 -2.97 36.64 12.82
C LEU A 346 -3.95 36.73 14.00
N LEU A 347 -5.07 37.45 13.83
CA LEU A 347 -6.14 37.52 14.84
C LEU A 347 -6.75 36.14 15.11
N LEU A 348 -7.04 35.37 14.05
CA LEU A 348 -7.56 34.01 14.18
C LEU A 348 -6.54 33.10 14.88
N LEU A 349 -5.26 33.17 14.48
CA LEU A 349 -4.18 32.40 15.11
C LEU A 349 -4.04 32.74 16.60
N ALA A 350 -4.06 34.03 16.95
CA ALA A 350 -4.00 34.47 18.34
C ALA A 350 -5.20 33.96 19.16
N TYR A 351 -6.41 34.03 18.60
CA TYR A 351 -7.61 33.49 19.22
C TYR A 351 -7.53 31.97 19.42
N LEU A 352 -7.12 31.23 18.39
CA LEU A 352 -6.95 29.77 18.44
C LEU A 352 -5.89 29.37 19.47
N LYS A 353 -4.76 30.08 19.56
CA LYS A 353 -3.73 29.83 20.58
C LYS A 353 -4.24 30.09 22.00
N LYS A 354 -5.02 31.16 22.20
CA LYS A 354 -5.64 31.44 23.50
C LYS A 354 -6.58 30.31 23.91
N LYS A 355 -7.47 29.87 23.00
CA LYS A 355 -8.40 28.77 23.28
C LYS A 355 -7.70 27.43 23.48
N ALA A 356 -6.66 27.13 22.70
CA ALA A 356 -5.86 25.93 22.89
C ALA A 356 -5.19 25.90 24.28
N LYS A 357 -4.72 27.05 24.78
CA LYS A 357 -4.18 27.17 26.14
C LYS A 357 -5.25 26.90 27.20
N GLU A 358 -6.42 27.54 27.10
CA GLU A 358 -7.56 27.31 28.01
C GLU A 358 -7.98 25.84 28.07
N ILE A 359 -8.00 25.14 26.92
CA ILE A 359 -8.34 23.71 26.84
C ILE A 359 -7.25 22.85 27.50
N ARG A 360 -5.96 23.16 27.29
CA ARG A 360 -4.84 22.41 27.90
C ARG A 360 -4.77 22.56 29.42
N GLU A 361 -5.24 23.67 29.96
CA GLU A 361 -5.32 23.90 31.40
C GLU A 361 -6.46 23.10 32.07
N ASN A 362 -7.42 22.60 31.27
CA ASN A 362 -8.48 21.74 31.76
C ASN A 362 -7.99 20.28 31.86
N THR A 363 -7.66 19.87 33.08
CA THR A 363 -7.13 18.54 33.40
C THR A 363 -8.13 17.40 33.18
N GLU A 364 -9.43 17.68 33.12
CA GLU A 364 -10.46 16.65 32.86
C GLU A 364 -10.53 16.24 31.39
N LEU A 365 -10.09 17.12 30.46
CA LEU A 365 -10.21 16.87 29.03
C LEU A 365 -9.03 16.08 28.44
N SER A 366 -7.90 15.97 29.16
CA SER A 366 -6.68 15.24 28.74
C SER A 366 -6.30 15.43 27.25
N VAL A 367 -6.36 16.67 26.74
CA VAL A 367 -6.16 16.93 25.30
C VAL A 367 -4.72 17.34 25.00
N GLU A 368 -3.98 16.47 24.32
CA GLU A 368 -2.72 16.84 23.66
C GLU A 368 -3.00 17.41 22.26
N TYR A 369 -3.50 18.65 22.20
CA TYR A 369 -3.68 19.33 20.91
C TYR A 369 -2.36 19.98 20.49
N HIS A 370 -1.86 19.73 19.26
CA HIS A 370 -0.71 20.48 18.73
C HIS A 370 -0.99 21.98 18.66
N SER A 371 0.04 22.83 18.76
CA SER A 371 -0.18 24.28 18.59
C SER A 371 -0.84 24.53 17.23
N PRO A 372 -1.96 25.26 17.17
CA PRO A 372 -2.51 25.76 15.92
C PRO A 372 -1.54 26.73 15.24
#